data_AF-A0A6I2A1L0-F1
#
_entry.id   AF-A0A6I2A1L0-F1
#
_cell.length_a   1.000
_cell.length_b   1.000
_cell.length_c   1.000
_cell.angle_alpha   90.00
_cell.angle_beta   90.00
_cell.angle_gamma   90.00
#
_symmetry.space_group_name_H-M   'P 1'
#
loop_
_entity.id
_entity.type
_entity.pdbx_description
1 polymer ?
#
loop_
_entity_poly.entity_id
_entity_poly.type
_entity_poly.pdbx_seq_one_letter_code
_entity_poly.pdbx_strand_id
1 'polypeptide(L)'
;MESKSTKQTPLYHQHMALDARIAPFGGFEMPVQYTGIIAEHLAVRATAGLFDVSHMGEFRINGPDALTFLQDVTVNNAAALEEGQVQYSAMCYSDGGIVDDILLYRRADHYFMVVNAANIDKDFEWLQSNIKGNVSLENVSDQTGLIAVQGPVSQELAGQVLGVDLSNLA
;
A
#
# COMPACT_ATOMS: atom_id res chain seq x y z
N MET A 1 18.03 -8.39 -25.08
CA MET A 1 17.42 -7.88 -23.85
C MET A 1 16.35 -8.86 -23.46
N GLU A 2 16.61 -9.67 -22.43
CA GLU A 2 15.55 -10.53 -21.88
C GLU A 2 14.49 -9.60 -21.29
N SER A 3 13.26 -9.73 -21.78
CA SER A 3 12.09 -9.09 -21.19
C SER A 3 11.94 -9.66 -19.79
N LYS A 4 12.26 -8.86 -18.77
CA LYS A 4 11.97 -9.20 -17.38
C LYS A 4 10.45 -9.34 -17.29
N SER A 5 9.96 -10.55 -17.04
CA SER A 5 8.51 -10.81 -16.93
C SER A 5 7.93 -9.91 -15.84
N THR A 6 6.99 -9.06 -16.22
CA THR A 6 6.25 -8.18 -15.32
C THR A 6 5.20 -8.99 -14.56
N LYS A 7 5.01 -8.69 -13.28
CA LYS A 7 3.95 -9.29 -12.45
C LYS A 7 2.58 -8.75 -12.87
N GLN A 8 1.52 -9.49 -12.54
CA GLN A 8 0.14 -9.09 -12.78
C GLN A 8 -0.61 -8.99 -11.45
N THR A 9 -1.49 -8.00 -11.32
CA THR A 9 -2.38 -7.92 -10.15
C THR A 9 -3.52 -8.94 -10.28
N PRO A 10 -4.22 -9.27 -9.18
CA PRO A 10 -5.43 -10.11 -9.24
C PRO A 10 -6.54 -9.56 -10.15
N LEU A 11 -6.50 -8.27 -10.50
CA LEU A 11 -7.47 -7.58 -11.34
C LEU A 11 -7.01 -7.38 -12.79
N TYR A 12 -5.87 -7.93 -13.19
CA TYR A 12 -5.31 -7.76 -14.54
C TYR A 12 -6.31 -8.10 -15.66
N HIS A 13 -7.01 -9.23 -15.54
CA HIS A 13 -7.97 -9.65 -16.56
C HIS A 13 -9.18 -8.71 -16.66
N GLN A 14 -9.58 -8.09 -15.56
CA GLN A 14 -10.64 -7.08 -15.52
C GLN A 14 -10.18 -5.80 -16.20
N HIS A 15 -8.92 -5.39 -16.03
CA HIS A 15 -8.34 -4.24 -16.73
C HIS A 15 -8.38 -4.44 -18.25
N MET A 16 -7.96 -5.64 -18.70
CA MET A 16 -8.01 -6.01 -20.11
C MET A 16 -9.44 -6.04 -20.66
N ALA A 17 -10.40 -6.57 -19.89
CA ALA A 17 -11.81 -6.61 -20.28
C ALA A 17 -12.47 -5.22 -20.33
N LEU A 18 -11.88 -4.23 -19.66
CA LEU A 18 -12.30 -2.82 -19.68
C LEU A 18 -11.50 -1.97 -20.69
N ASP A 19 -10.80 -2.62 -21.62
CA ASP A 19 -9.97 -1.99 -22.67
C ASP A 19 -8.90 -1.02 -22.12
N ALA A 20 -8.38 -1.31 -20.92
CA ALA A 20 -7.34 -0.49 -20.32
C ALA A 20 -6.05 -0.50 -21.15
N ARG A 21 -5.39 0.66 -21.22
CA ARG A 21 -4.03 0.75 -21.76
C ARG A 21 -3.02 0.30 -20.69
N ILE A 22 -2.51 -0.91 -20.83
CA ILE A 22 -1.52 -1.48 -19.92
C ILE A 22 -0.10 -0.97 -20.23
N ALA A 23 0.69 -0.69 -19.18
CA ALA A 23 2.11 -0.40 -19.27
C ALA A 23 2.88 -0.95 -18.04
N PRO A 24 4.20 -1.17 -18.17
CA PRO A 24 5.02 -1.57 -17.03
C PRO A 24 5.17 -0.44 -16.01
N PHE A 25 4.86 -0.71 -14.74
CA PHE A 25 5.05 0.20 -13.61
C PHE A 25 5.44 -0.59 -12.35
N GLY A 26 6.55 -0.22 -11.70
CA GLY A 26 6.99 -0.87 -10.46
C GLY A 26 7.23 -2.39 -10.57
N GLY A 27 7.50 -2.92 -11.77
CA GLY A 27 7.64 -4.36 -12.01
C GLY A 27 6.32 -5.09 -12.30
N PHE A 28 5.20 -4.37 -12.38
CA PHE A 28 3.86 -4.89 -12.69
C PHE A 28 3.33 -4.38 -14.04
N GLU A 29 2.40 -5.12 -14.62
CA GLU A 29 1.56 -4.67 -15.72
C GLU A 29 0.34 -3.91 -15.16
N MET A 30 0.32 -2.59 -15.30
CA MET A 30 -0.70 -1.73 -14.69
C MET A 30 -1.48 -0.92 -15.74
N PRO A 31 -2.78 -0.64 -15.51
CA PRO A 31 -3.57 0.23 -16.36
C PRO A 31 -3.13 1.70 -16.19
N VAL A 32 -2.64 2.31 -17.28
CA VAL A 32 -2.29 3.75 -17.31
C VAL A 32 -3.53 4.62 -17.47
N GLN A 33 -4.53 4.13 -18.20
CA GLN A 33 -5.82 4.77 -18.42
C GLN A 33 -6.81 3.76 -19.04
N TYR A 34 -8.10 4.05 -18.93
CA TYR A 34 -9.21 3.33 -19.56
C TYR A 34 -9.88 4.19 -20.62
N THR A 35 -10.30 5.39 -20.24
CA THR A 35 -11.02 6.34 -21.13
C THR A 35 -10.17 7.53 -21.51
N GLY A 36 -9.23 7.93 -20.63
CA GLY A 36 -8.33 9.04 -20.85
C GLY A 36 -7.90 9.68 -19.52
N ILE A 37 -6.60 9.95 -19.37
CA ILE A 37 -6.03 10.51 -18.12
C ILE A 37 -6.80 11.74 -17.63
N ILE A 38 -7.18 12.67 -18.52
CA ILE A 38 -7.93 13.88 -18.14
C ILE A 38 -9.34 13.52 -17.65
N ALA A 39 -10.04 12.61 -18.34
CA ALA A 39 -11.39 12.21 -17.97
C ALA A 39 -11.41 11.50 -16.61
N GLU A 40 -10.47 10.60 -16.37
CA GLU A 40 -10.33 9.87 -15.10
C GLU A 40 -9.92 10.80 -13.95
N HIS A 41 -9.01 11.74 -14.19
CA HIS A 41 -8.70 12.79 -13.22
C HIS A 41 -9.93 13.61 -12.84
N LEU A 42 -10.71 14.06 -13.83
CA LEU A 42 -11.93 14.83 -13.59
C LEU A 42 -13.00 13.99 -12.88
N ALA A 43 -13.11 12.69 -13.16
CA ALA A 43 -14.01 11.80 -12.44
C ALA A 43 -13.67 11.74 -10.94
N VAL A 44 -12.40 11.59 -10.57
CA VAL A 44 -11.98 11.66 -9.15
C VAL A 44 -12.32 13.01 -8.52
N ARG A 45 -12.15 14.11 -9.26
CA ARG A 45 -12.40 15.47 -8.75
C ARG A 45 -13.89 15.77 -8.59
N ALA A 46 -14.73 15.28 -9.48
CA ALA A 46 -16.16 15.62 -9.52
C ALA A 46 -17.04 14.57 -8.82
N THR A 47 -16.64 13.29 -8.84
CA THR A 47 -17.43 12.16 -8.33
C THR A 47 -16.55 11.17 -7.57
N ALA A 48 -16.12 10.09 -8.21
CA ALA A 48 -15.26 9.06 -7.64
C ALA A 48 -14.45 8.37 -8.76
N GLY A 49 -13.23 7.95 -8.43
CA GLY A 49 -12.42 7.04 -9.22
C GLY A 49 -12.02 5.83 -8.40
N LEU A 50 -11.90 4.70 -9.08
CA LEU A 50 -11.48 3.42 -8.52
C LEU A 50 -10.10 3.09 -9.08
N PHE A 51 -9.14 2.82 -8.20
CA PHE A 51 -7.78 2.47 -8.57
C PHE A 51 -7.45 1.09 -8.04
N ASP A 52 -6.94 0.22 -8.92
CA ASP A 52 -6.21 -0.97 -8.50
C ASP A 52 -4.79 -0.57 -8.12
N VAL A 53 -4.48 -0.65 -6.83
CA VAL A 53 -3.16 -0.39 -6.27
C VAL A 53 -2.57 -1.65 -5.63
N SER A 54 -3.02 -2.84 -6.05
CA SER A 54 -2.54 -4.15 -5.58
C SER A 54 -1.10 -4.49 -6.00
N HIS A 55 -0.40 -3.54 -6.61
CA HIS A 55 1.02 -3.67 -6.93
C HIS A 55 1.91 -3.15 -5.78
N MET A 56 1.33 -2.44 -4.81
CA MET A 56 2.03 -2.05 -3.59
C MET A 56 2.49 -3.30 -2.82
N GLY A 57 3.46 -3.12 -1.93
CA GLY A 57 3.90 -4.19 -1.04
C GLY A 57 3.21 -4.11 0.31
N GLU A 58 2.93 -5.26 0.90
CA GLU A 58 2.31 -5.38 2.20
C GLU A 58 3.10 -6.30 3.12
N PHE A 59 3.54 -5.75 4.26
CA PHE A 59 4.28 -6.48 5.27
C PHE A 59 3.49 -6.56 6.58
N ARG A 60 3.45 -7.77 7.14
CA ARG A 60 2.88 -8.02 8.47
C ARG A 60 4.03 -8.11 9.47
N ILE A 61 3.98 -7.27 10.50
CA ILE A 61 5.00 -7.20 11.56
C ILE A 61 4.37 -7.55 12.91
N ASN A 62 4.95 -8.53 13.59
CA ASN A 62 4.43 -9.15 14.80
C ASN A 62 5.52 -9.36 15.85
N GLY A 63 5.11 -9.68 17.08
CA GLY A 63 6.01 -10.05 18.16
C GLY A 63 6.11 -8.99 19.26
N PRO A 64 6.57 -9.37 20.47
CA PRO A 64 6.60 -8.48 21.63
C PRO A 64 7.50 -7.25 21.43
N ASP A 65 8.53 -7.35 20.57
CA ASP A 65 9.48 -6.26 20.32
C ASP A 65 9.12 -5.44 19.06
N ALA A 66 7.95 -5.69 18.43
CA ALA A 66 7.57 -5.08 17.16
C ALA A 66 7.50 -3.54 17.25
N LEU A 67 6.92 -2.99 18.32
CA LEU A 67 6.86 -1.54 18.50
C LEU A 67 8.26 -0.92 18.62
N THR A 68 9.13 -1.54 19.42
CA THR A 68 10.52 -1.06 19.59
C THR A 68 11.27 -1.11 18.27
N PHE A 69 11.14 -2.19 17.51
CA PHE A 69 11.70 -2.31 16.17
C PHE A 69 11.18 -1.22 15.23
N LEU A 70 9.86 -0.98 15.18
CA LEU A 70 9.26 0.03 14.32
C LEU A 70 9.68 1.46 14.71
N GLN A 71 9.88 1.72 16.00
CA GLN A 71 10.45 2.98 16.48
C GLN A 71 11.89 3.20 16.04
N ASP A 72 12.68 2.13 15.94
CA ASP A 72 14.07 2.21 15.52
C ASP A 72 14.21 2.45 14.00
N VAL A 73 13.30 1.90 13.20
CA VAL A 73 13.44 1.86 11.73
C VAL A 73 12.59 2.89 10.98
N THR A 74 11.62 3.53 11.64
CA THR A 74 10.76 4.55 11.04
C THR A 74 10.98 5.92 11.67
N VAL A 75 10.78 6.99 10.90
CA VAL A 75 11.05 8.37 11.37
C VAL A 75 9.92 8.96 12.22
N ASN A 76 8.69 8.52 12.03
CA ASN A 76 7.53 8.97 12.80
C ASN A 76 7.37 8.14 14.09
N ASN A 77 6.62 8.66 15.06
CA ASN A 77 6.38 7.97 16.32
C ASN A 77 5.28 6.89 16.17
N ALA A 78 5.69 5.65 15.90
CA ALA A 78 4.86 4.46 15.90
C ALA A 78 4.19 4.18 17.26
N ALA A 79 4.74 4.65 18.39
CA ALA A 79 4.12 4.49 19.71
C ALA A 79 2.89 5.39 19.91
N ALA A 80 2.74 6.45 19.09
CA ALA A 80 1.55 7.29 19.08
C ALA A 80 0.40 6.69 18.26
N LEU A 81 0.63 5.57 17.56
CA LEU A 81 -0.37 4.93 16.70
C LEU A 81 -1.26 3.99 17.51
N GLU A 82 -2.52 4.38 17.69
CA GLU A 82 -3.52 3.56 18.39
C GLU A 82 -4.15 2.51 17.46
N GLU A 83 -4.79 1.49 18.04
CA GLU A 83 -5.47 0.45 17.27
C GLU A 83 -6.51 1.04 16.29
N GLY A 84 -6.46 0.57 15.04
CA GLY A 84 -7.31 1.04 13.95
C GLY A 84 -6.75 2.25 13.20
N GLN A 85 -5.69 2.88 13.70
CA GLN A 85 -5.09 4.05 13.05
C GLN A 85 -4.01 3.68 12.02
N VAL A 86 -3.73 4.64 11.14
CA VAL A 86 -2.63 4.63 10.18
C VAL A 86 -1.84 5.93 10.28
N GLN A 87 -0.53 5.85 10.04
CA GLN A 87 0.32 7.03 9.87
C GLN A 87 1.22 6.89 8.65
N TYR A 88 1.52 8.04 8.03
CA TYR A 88 2.59 8.15 7.06
C TYR A 88 3.94 8.32 7.77
N SER A 89 4.96 7.67 7.24
CA SER A 89 6.33 7.72 7.76
C SER A 89 7.33 7.49 6.62
N ALA A 90 8.60 7.48 6.97
CA ALA A 90 9.70 7.08 6.10
C ALA A 90 10.64 6.15 6.87
N MET A 91 11.37 5.33 6.13
CA MET A 91 12.51 4.56 6.63
C MET A 91 13.78 5.21 6.09
N CYS A 92 14.84 5.28 6.90
CA CYS A 92 16.09 5.93 6.52
C CYS A 92 17.29 5.02 6.77
N TYR A 93 18.29 5.10 5.90
CA TYR A 93 19.63 4.58 6.14
C TYR A 93 20.31 5.35 7.27
N SER A 94 21.43 4.81 7.78
CA SER A 94 22.19 5.41 8.88
C SER A 94 22.76 6.79 8.57
N ASP A 95 22.91 7.15 7.29
CA ASP A 95 23.38 8.46 6.84
C ASP A 95 22.23 9.47 6.63
N GLY A 96 20.99 9.07 6.90
CA GLY A 96 19.79 9.89 6.74
C GLY A 96 19.18 9.86 5.33
N GLY A 97 19.76 9.13 4.38
CA GLY A 97 19.13 8.89 3.08
C GLY A 97 17.83 8.08 3.23
N ILE A 98 16.79 8.42 2.48
CA ILE A 98 15.51 7.70 2.53
C ILE A 98 15.65 6.34 1.84
N VAL A 99 15.23 5.30 2.56
CA VAL A 99 15.02 3.95 2.02
C VAL A 99 13.73 3.96 1.21
N ASP A 100 12.59 4.24 1.86
CA ASP A 100 11.28 4.42 1.25
C ASP A 100 10.36 5.25 2.15
N ASP A 101 9.29 5.80 1.57
CA ASP A 101 8.14 6.29 2.32
C ASP A 101 7.05 5.21 2.46
N ILE A 102 6.38 5.17 3.60
CA ILE A 102 5.49 4.05 3.96
C ILE A 102 4.22 4.53 4.67
N LEU A 103 3.19 3.69 4.65
CA LEU A 103 2.07 3.76 5.59
C LEU A 103 2.21 2.64 6.62
N LEU A 104 2.13 3.00 7.90
CA LEU A 104 2.12 2.05 9.01
C LEU A 104 0.75 2.05 9.68
N TYR A 105 0.12 0.89 9.74
CA TYR A 105 -1.16 0.65 10.38
C TYR A 105 -0.95 -0.11 11.69
N ARG A 106 -1.69 0.26 12.74
CA ARG A 106 -1.81 -0.54 13.96
C ARG A 106 -3.10 -1.34 13.90
N ARG A 107 -2.98 -2.65 13.71
CA ARG A 107 -4.10 -3.60 13.86
C ARG A 107 -4.18 -4.07 15.32
N ALA A 108 -5.18 -4.86 15.69
CA ALA A 108 -5.34 -5.31 17.07
C ALA A 108 -4.14 -6.14 17.56
N ASP A 109 -3.72 -7.09 16.73
CA ASP A 109 -2.71 -8.10 17.04
C ASP A 109 -1.35 -7.82 16.39
N HIS A 110 -1.29 -7.03 15.33
CA HIS A 110 -0.08 -6.79 14.54
C HIS A 110 0.08 -5.34 14.07
N TYR A 111 1.22 -5.04 13.46
CA TYR A 111 1.41 -3.87 12.61
C TYR A 111 1.40 -4.29 11.15
N PHE A 112 0.85 -3.44 10.29
CA PHE A 112 0.77 -3.69 8.86
C PHE A 112 1.41 -2.51 8.12
N MET A 113 2.40 -2.77 7.29
CA MET A 113 3.13 -1.75 6.56
C MET A 113 2.84 -1.86 5.06
N VAL A 114 2.52 -0.74 4.43
CA VAL A 114 2.35 -0.64 2.98
C VAL A 114 3.53 0.14 2.40
N VAL A 115 4.21 -0.43 1.40
CA VAL A 115 5.43 0.11 0.78
C VAL A 115 5.28 0.25 -0.74
N ASN A 116 6.16 1.01 -1.39
CA ASN A 116 6.09 1.22 -2.83
C ASN A 116 6.46 -0.04 -3.62
N ALA A 117 5.72 -0.28 -4.71
CA ALA A 117 5.85 -1.47 -5.57
C ALA A 117 7.29 -1.77 -6.05
N ALA A 118 8.02 -0.73 -6.46
CA ALA A 118 9.38 -0.88 -6.96
C ALA A 118 10.40 -1.24 -5.86
N ASN A 119 10.01 -1.06 -4.60
CA ASN A 119 10.88 -1.17 -3.43
C ASN A 119 10.60 -2.39 -2.56
N ILE A 120 9.58 -3.21 -2.88
CA ILE A 120 9.17 -4.36 -2.06
C ILE A 120 10.36 -5.23 -1.61
N ASP A 121 11.15 -5.73 -2.55
CA ASP A 121 12.28 -6.63 -2.22
C ASP A 121 13.34 -5.90 -1.38
N LYS A 122 13.68 -4.67 -1.77
CA LYS A 122 14.67 -3.81 -1.09
C LYS A 122 14.24 -3.50 0.34
N ASP A 123 12.98 -3.12 0.54
CA ASP A 123 12.44 -2.72 1.84
C ASP A 123 12.28 -3.93 2.76
N PHE A 124 11.83 -5.07 2.21
CA PHE A 124 11.73 -6.30 2.97
C PHE A 124 13.11 -6.77 3.45
N GLU A 125 14.12 -6.81 2.57
CA GLU A 125 15.50 -7.14 2.92
C GLU A 125 16.07 -6.16 3.94
N TRP A 126 15.84 -4.85 3.75
CA TRP A 126 16.30 -3.82 4.67
C TRP A 126 15.70 -3.99 6.06
N LEU A 127 14.37 -4.15 6.17
CA LEU A 127 13.69 -4.41 7.43
C LEU A 127 14.22 -5.68 8.09
N GLN A 128 14.29 -6.79 7.33
CA GLN A 128 14.77 -8.08 7.81
C GLN A 128 16.19 -8.00 8.38
N SER A 129 17.08 -7.21 7.75
CA SER A 129 18.45 -7.01 8.21
C SER A 129 18.57 -6.13 9.46
N ASN A 130 17.54 -5.34 9.77
CA ASN A 130 17.49 -4.46 10.94
C ASN A 130 16.66 -5.03 12.11
N ILE A 131 16.06 -6.21 11.96
CA ILE A 131 15.29 -6.84 13.05
C ILE A 131 16.20 -7.08 14.26
N LYS A 132 15.73 -6.60 15.41
CA LYS A 132 16.30 -6.87 16.73
C LYS A 132 15.21 -7.41 17.65
N GLY A 133 15.57 -8.37 18.50
CA GLY A 133 14.62 -8.99 19.42
C GLY A 133 13.69 -9.99 18.73
N ASN A 134 12.55 -10.24 19.37
CA ASN A 134 11.54 -11.19 18.93
C ASN A 134 10.49 -10.46 18.07
N VAL A 135 10.81 -10.33 16.78
CA VAL A 135 9.94 -9.76 15.75
C VAL A 135 9.79 -10.76 14.60
N SER A 136 8.55 -10.98 14.17
CA SER A 136 8.24 -11.70 12.95
C SER A 136 7.87 -10.69 11.87
N LEU A 137 8.50 -10.83 10.69
CA LEU A 137 8.24 -10.01 9.51
C LEU A 137 7.84 -10.96 8.37
N GLU A 138 6.64 -10.77 7.83
CA GLU A 138 6.09 -11.59 6.76
C GLU A 138 5.71 -10.71 5.57
N ASN A 139 6.16 -11.09 4.37
CA ASN A 139 5.71 -10.47 3.13
C ASN A 139 4.38 -11.13 2.69
N VAL A 140 3.29 -10.37 2.75
CA VAL A 140 1.94 -10.83 2.40
C VAL A 140 1.42 -10.17 1.12
N SER A 141 2.30 -9.58 0.31
CA SER A 141 1.93 -8.84 -0.90
C SER A 141 1.21 -9.72 -1.92
N ASP A 142 1.72 -10.94 -2.17
CA ASP A 142 1.09 -11.89 -3.12
C ASP A 142 -0.28 -12.43 -2.62
N GLN A 143 -0.64 -12.16 -1.37
CA GLN A 143 -1.90 -12.59 -0.74
C GLN A 143 -2.90 -11.44 -0.58
N THR A 144 -2.52 -10.21 -0.92
CA THR A 144 -3.28 -9.00 -0.62
C THR A 144 -3.63 -8.24 -1.88
N GLY A 145 -4.92 -7.94 -2.05
CA GLY A 145 -5.39 -6.97 -3.05
C GLY A 145 -5.65 -5.62 -2.39
N LEU A 146 -5.29 -4.53 -3.06
CA LEU A 146 -5.49 -3.18 -2.56
C LEU A 146 -6.22 -2.33 -3.60
N ILE A 147 -7.37 -1.79 -3.18
CA ILE A 147 -8.22 -0.95 -4.01
C ILE A 147 -8.38 0.40 -3.33
N ALA A 148 -8.14 1.47 -4.07
CA ALA A 148 -8.39 2.84 -3.59
C ALA A 148 -9.64 3.42 -4.28
N VAL A 149 -10.61 3.86 -3.47
CA VAL A 149 -11.79 4.61 -3.93
C VAL A 149 -11.60 6.07 -3.52
N GLN A 150 -11.54 6.98 -4.49
CA GLN A 150 -11.12 8.37 -4.27
C GLN A 150 -12.09 9.35 -4.92
N GLY A 151 -12.52 10.39 -4.21
CA GLY A 151 -13.35 11.48 -4.75
C GLY A 151 -14.45 11.93 -3.77
N PRO A 152 -15.16 13.03 -4.07
CA PRO A 152 -16.14 13.62 -3.14
C PRO A 152 -17.28 12.68 -2.72
N VAL A 153 -17.64 11.67 -3.52
CA VAL A 153 -18.69 10.70 -3.17
C VAL A 153 -18.15 9.32 -2.78
N SER A 154 -16.82 9.17 -2.60
CA SER A 154 -16.21 7.87 -2.33
C SER A 154 -16.67 7.24 -1.02
N GLN A 155 -16.84 8.06 0.03
CA GLN A 155 -17.29 7.60 1.35
C GLN A 155 -18.69 7.00 1.30
N GLU A 156 -19.63 7.68 0.61
CA GLU A 156 -20.99 7.18 0.42
C GLU A 156 -20.99 5.87 -0.38
N LEU A 157 -20.26 5.84 -1.50
CA LEU A 157 -20.15 4.67 -2.37
C LEU A 157 -19.57 3.47 -1.61
N ALA A 158 -18.47 3.67 -0.87
CA ALA A 158 -17.83 2.63 -0.09
C ALA A 158 -18.76 2.12 1.02
N GLY A 159 -19.47 3.02 1.72
CA GLY A 159 -20.44 2.65 2.74
C GLY A 159 -21.59 1.79 2.19
N GLN A 160 -22.12 2.13 1.02
CA GLN A 160 -23.16 1.35 0.34
C GLN A 160 -22.67 -0.06 -0.05
N VAL A 161 -21.47 -0.16 -0.63
CA VAL A 161 -20.90 -1.45 -1.06
C VAL A 161 -20.57 -2.35 0.13
N LEU A 162 -20.03 -1.77 1.21
CA LEU A 162 -19.60 -2.53 2.39
C LEU A 162 -20.75 -2.77 3.39
N GLY A 163 -21.88 -2.09 3.25
CA GLY A 163 -23.00 -2.18 4.18
C GLY A 163 -22.69 -1.59 5.56
N VAL A 164 -21.80 -0.58 5.62
CA VAL A 164 -21.39 0.08 6.87
C VAL A 164 -21.49 1.60 6.73
N ASP A 165 -21.81 2.27 7.83
CA ASP A 165 -21.83 3.73 7.87
C ASP A 165 -20.41 4.27 8.08
N LEU A 166 -19.89 4.94 7.05
CA LEU A 166 -18.56 5.54 7.04
C LEU A 166 -18.58 7.04 7.38
N SER A 167 -19.74 7.61 7.75
CA SER A 167 -19.88 9.03 8.09
C SER A 167 -19.08 9.50 9.31
N ASN A 168 -18.68 8.55 10.16
CA ASN A 168 -17.90 8.81 11.36
C ASN A 168 -16.41 8.47 11.22
N LEU A 169 -15.90 8.25 9.99
CA LEU A 169 -14.45 8.20 9.74
C LEU A 169 -13.88 9.61 9.89
N ALA A 170 -13.39 9.94 11.08
CA ALA A 170 -12.68 11.17 11.41
C ALA A 170 -11.26 10.86 11.86
#